data_AF-A0A2V6X2D8-F1
#
_entry.id   AF-A0A2V6X2D8-F1
#
_cell.length_a   1.000
_cell.length_b   1.000
_cell.length_c   1.000
_cell.angle_alpha   90.00
_cell.angle_beta   90.00
_cell.angle_gamma   90.00
#
_symmetry.space_group_name_H-M   'P 1'
#
loop_
_entity.id
_entity.type
_entity.pdbx_description
1 polymer ?
#
loop_
_entity_poly.entity_id
_entity_poly.type
_entity_poly.pdbx_seq_one_letter_code
_entity_poly.pdbx_strand_id
1 'polypeptide(L)' 'DGWRGNIYRLAVAPEARRHGLARRLVDDAVRVLRARGAHRISALVERHEAHAVGFWDSLTDQGWRRDERMLRYIKNVDG' A
#
# COMPACT_ATOMS: atom_id res chain seq x y z
N ASP A 1 -13.25 -11.92 -1.76
CA ASP A 1 -14.18 -12.38 -0.70
C ASP A 1 -14.96 -11.23 -0.05
N GLY A 2 -15.09 -10.07 -0.71
CA GLY A 2 -15.98 -8.99 -0.30
C GLY A 2 -15.47 -8.07 0.82
N TRP A 3 -14.48 -8.49 1.62
CA TRP A 3 -14.01 -7.69 2.78
C TRP A 3 -12.60 -7.12 2.63
N ARG A 4 -11.85 -7.50 1.58
CA ARG A 4 -10.45 -7.06 1.36
C ARG A 4 -10.32 -6.05 0.22
N GLY A 5 -9.67 -4.93 0.49
CA GLY A 5 -9.19 -3.96 -0.50
C GLY A 5 -7.70 -4.07 -0.73
N ASN A 6 -7.21 -3.70 -1.92
CA ASN A 6 -5.78 -3.69 -2.21
C ASN A 6 -5.38 -2.40 -2.94
N ILE A 7 -4.27 -1.79 -2.50
CA ILE A 7 -3.59 -0.72 -3.22
C ILE A 7 -2.51 -1.38 -4.07
N TYR A 8 -2.78 -1.48 -5.38
CA TYR A 8 -1.88 -2.17 -6.30
C TYR A 8 -0.62 -1.36 -6.62
N ARG A 9 -0.77 -0.05 -6.84
CA ARG A 9 0.34 0.88 -7.10
C ARG A 9 0.00 2.25 -6.54
N LEU A 10 0.98 2.88 -5.92
CA LEU A 10 0.93 4.26 -5.48
C LEU A 10 2.29 4.89 -5.76
N ALA A 11 2.30 6.05 -6.40
CA ALA A 11 3.52 6.74 -6.78
C ALA A 11 3.35 8.24 -6.63
N VAL A 12 4.43 8.91 -6.26
CA VAL A 12 4.56 10.36 -6.26
C VAL A 12 5.78 10.69 -7.11
N ALA A 13 5.60 11.59 -8.07
CA ALA A 13 6.67 12.08 -8.94
C ALA A 13 7.84 12.61 -8.08
N PRO A 14 9.12 12.31 -8.43
CA PRO A 14 10.28 12.69 -7.63
C PRO A 14 10.29 14.15 -7.16
N GLU A 15 9.95 15.07 -8.06
CA GLU A 15 9.87 16.52 -7.89
C GLU A 15 8.77 16.97 -6.91
N ALA A 16 7.78 16.12 -6.64
CA ALA A 16 6.66 16.41 -5.75
C ALA A 16 6.73 15.67 -4.40
N ARG A 17 7.84 14.98 -4.12
CA ARG A 17 8.04 14.22 -2.87
C ARG A 17 8.25 15.16 -1.68
N ARG A 18 8.10 14.63 -0.46
CA ARG A 18 8.28 15.35 0.82
C ARG A 18 7.25 16.46 1.09
N HIS A 19 6.18 16.53 0.31
CA HIS A 19 5.04 17.43 0.51
C HIS A 19 3.78 16.73 1.08
N GLY A 20 3.94 15.55 1.70
CA GLY A 20 2.82 14.79 2.28
C GLY A 20 1.85 14.14 1.27
N LEU A 21 2.12 14.24 -0.03
CA LEU A 21 1.23 13.72 -1.08
C LEU A 21 0.96 12.21 -0.97
N ALA A 22 1.99 11.41 -0.66
CA ALA A 22 1.84 9.96 -0.53
C ALA A 22 0.84 9.59 0.59
N ARG A 23 0.88 10.30 1.73
CA ARG A 23 -0.09 10.13 2.83
C ARG A 23 -1.50 10.47 2.37
N ARG A 24 -1.69 11.62 1.73
CA ARG A 24 -3.00 12.05 1.19
C ARG A 24 -3.58 11.03 0.21
N LEU A 25 -2.76 10.49 -0.70
CA LEU A 25 -3.17 9.44 -1.64
C LEU A 25 -3.59 8.15 -0.93
N VAL A 26 -2.87 7.73 0.12
CA VAL A 26 -3.25 6.58 0.94
C VAL A 26 -4.57 6.83 1.67
N ASP A 27 -4.74 7.99 2.29
CA ASP A 27 -5.95 8.34 3.03
C ASP A 27 -7.19 8.31 2.12
N ASP A 28 -7.07 8.88 0.91
CA ASP A 28 -8.12 8.83 -0.10
C ASP A 28 -8.42 7.41 -0.57
N ALA A 29 -7.38 6.59 -0.80
CA ALA A 29 -7.55 5.19 -1.16
C ALA A 29 -8.27 4.41 -0.04
N VAL A 30 -7.91 4.61 1.22
CA VAL A 30 -8.55 3.99 2.38
C VAL A 30 -10.01 4.41 2.48
N ARG A 31 -10.31 5.70 2.32
CA ARG A 31 -11.69 6.21 2.32
C ARG A 31 -12.54 5.53 1.24
N VAL A 32 -12.04 5.48 0.00
CA VAL A 32 -12.73 4.88 -1.13
C VAL A 32 -12.94 3.37 -0.94
N LEU A 33 -11.91 2.65 -0.45
CA LEU A 33 -12.00 1.21 -0.21
C LEU A 33 -12.98 0.88 0.92
N ARG A 34 -12.96 1.66 2.02
CA ARG A 34 -13.91 1.50 3.13
C ARG A 34 -15.35 1.73 2.68
N ALA A 35 -15.60 2.77 1.89
CA ALA A 35 -16.94 3.04 1.35
C ALA A 35 -17.48 1.91 0.47
N ARG A 36 -16.60 1.05 -0.06
CA ARG A 36 -16.95 -0.13 -0.85
C ARG A 36 -17.01 -1.43 -0.03
N GLY A 37 -16.93 -1.34 1.30
CA GLY A 37 -17.02 -2.50 2.20
C GLY A 37 -15.69 -3.17 2.57
N ALA A 38 -14.54 -2.54 2.27
CA ALA A 38 -13.26 -3.08 2.71
C ALA A 38 -13.10 -2.96 4.23
N HIS A 39 -12.90 -4.10 4.89
CA HIS A 39 -12.58 -4.24 6.30
C HIS A 39 -11.07 -4.47 6.54
N ARG A 40 -10.33 -4.94 5.53
CA ARG A 40 -8.86 -5.01 5.54
C ARG A 40 -8.29 -4.50 4.24
N ILE A 41 -7.24 -3.70 4.32
CA ILE A 41 -6.56 -3.14 3.16
C ILE A 41 -5.11 -3.62 3.17
N SER A 42 -4.57 -3.99 2.01
CA SER A 42 -3.17 -4.36 1.87
C SER A 42 -2.50 -3.63 0.71
N ALA A 43 -1.18 -3.48 0.82
CA ALA A 43 -0.29 -3.10 -0.26
C ALA A 43 0.88 -4.07 -0.27
N LEU A 44 1.31 -4.48 -1.47
CA LEU A 44 2.52 -5.29 -1.62
C LEU A 44 3.70 -4.37 -1.86
N VAL A 45 4.73 -4.53 -1.03
CA VAL A 45 5.93 -3.69 -1.06
C VAL A 45 7.12 -4.63 -1.26
N GLU A 46 8.01 -4.29 -2.19
CA GLU A 46 9.25 -5.03 -2.33
C GLU A 46 10.12 -4.80 -1.10
N ARG A 47 10.62 -5.89 -0.48
CA ARG A 47 11.38 -5.84 0.78
C ARG A 47 12.61 -4.94 0.71
N HIS A 48 13.25 -4.86 -0.46
CA HIS A 48 14.50 -4.15 -0.66
C HIS A 48 14.31 -2.69 -1.11
N GLU A 49 13.07 -2.26 -1.40
CA GLU A 49 12.77 -0.90 -1.80
C GLU A 49 12.66 0.01 -0.55
N ALA A 50 13.81 0.44 -0.03
CA ALA A 50 13.94 1.15 1.24
C ALA A 50 13.04 2.39 1.36
N HIS A 51 12.84 3.15 0.27
CA HIS A 51 11.98 4.32 0.29
C HIS A 51 10.50 3.94 0.46
N ALA A 52 10.05 2.89 -0.22
CA ALA A 52 8.68 2.41 -0.07
C ALA A 52 8.46 1.80 1.31
N VAL A 53 9.38 0.95 1.79
CA VAL A 53 9.33 0.36 3.13
C VAL A 53 9.26 1.44 4.20
N GLY A 54 10.17 2.42 4.17
CA GLY A 54 10.19 3.51 5.14
C GLY A 54 8.93 4.37 5.10
N PHE A 55 8.33 4.57 3.92
CA PHE A 55 7.03 5.24 3.81
C PHE A 55 5.93 4.46 4.54
N TRP A 56 5.77 3.16 4.28
CA TRP A 56 4.72 2.37 4.91
C TRP A 56 4.92 2.21 6.43
N ASP A 57 6.16 2.09 6.90
CA ASP A 57 6.47 2.07 8.34
C ASP A 57 6.08 3.39 9.04
N SER A 58 6.19 4.52 8.33
CA SER A 58 5.80 5.83 8.87
C SER A 58 4.29 5.99 9.09
N LEU A 59 3.47 5.06 8.59
CA LEU A 59 2.01 5.04 8.73
C LEU A 59 1.51 4.07 9.81
N THR A 60 2.39 3.60 10.69
CA THR A 60 2.04 2.71 11.79
C THR A 60 1.08 3.34 12.80
N ASP A 61 1.14 4.66 12.97
CA ASP A 61 0.17 5.48 13.73
C ASP A 61 -1.26 5.38 13.16
N GLN A 62 -1.37 5.13 11.85
CA GLN A 62 -2.64 4.92 11.14
C GLN A 62 -3.09 3.45 11.08
N GLY A 63 -2.37 2.55 11.75
CA GLY A 63 -2.71 1.14 11.81
C GLY A 63 -2.17 0.29 10.65
N TRP A 64 -1.35 0.84 9.75
CA TRP A 64 -0.60 0.04 8.78
C TRP A 64 0.48 -0.77 9.50
N ARG A 65 0.58 -2.05 9.17
CA ARG A 65 1.56 -2.96 9.79
C ARG A 65 2.10 -3.91 8.74
N ARG A 66 3.38 -4.27 8.87
CA ARG A 66 4.00 -5.33 8.08
C ARG A 66 3.31 -6.65 8.41
N ASP A 67 3.01 -7.44 7.38
CA ASP A 67 2.52 -8.81 7.53
C ASP A 67 3.67 -9.77 7.26
N GLU A 68 4.30 -10.28 8.33
CA GLU A 68 5.47 -11.17 8.24
C GLU A 68 5.13 -12.56 7.71
N ARG A 69 3.85 -12.93 7.70
CA ARG A 69 3.39 -14.26 7.32
C ARG A 69 3.10 -14.39 5.82
N MET A 70 3.19 -13.29 5.08
CA MET A 70 2.80 -13.25 3.68
C MET A 70 3.99 -13.48 2.74
N LEU A 71 3.84 -14.45 1.85
CA LEU A 71 4.70 -14.69 0.70
C LEU A 71 3.92 -14.41 -0.59
N ARG A 72 4.60 -13.88 -1.60
CA ARG A 72 4.02 -13.65 -2.92
C ARG A 72 4.53 -14.71 -3.89
N TYR A 73 3.62 -15.49 -4.45
CA TYR A 73 3.91 -16.36 -5.60
C TYR A 73 3.64 -15.59 -6.89
N ILE A 74 4.50 -15.81 -7.89
CA ILE A 74 4.34 -15.28 -9.24
C ILE A 74 4.51 -16.41 -10.25
N LYS A 75 3.74 -16.37 -11.33
CA LYS A 75 3.90 -17.22 -12.50
C LYS A 75 3.78 -16.31 -13.72
N ASN A 76 4.79 -16.30 -14.57
CA ASN A 76 4.67 -15.69 -15.89
C ASN A 76 3.85 -16.64 -16.75
N VAL A 77 2.78 -16.13 -17.36
CA VAL A 77 1.85 -16.97 -18.14
C VAL A 77 2.21 -17.03 -19.61
N ASP A 78 3.02 -16.10 -20.12
CA ASP A 78 3.71 -16.14 -21.42
C ASP A 78 4.89 -15.14 -21.39
N GLY A 79 5.91 -15.37 -22.22
CA GLY A 79 7.08 -14.49 -22.41
C GLY A 79 7.42 -14.36 -23.89
#